data_AF-A0A1T2XIH3-F1
#
_entry.id   AF-A0A1T2XIH3-F1
#
_cell.length_a   1.000
_cell.length_b   1.000
_cell.length_c   1.000
_cell.angle_alpha   90.00
_cell.angle_beta   90.00
_cell.angle_gamma   90.00
#
_symmetry.space_group_name_H-M   'P 1'
#
loop_
_entity.id
_entity.type
_entity.pdbx_description
1 polymer ?
#
loop_
_entity_poly.entity_id
_entity_poly.type
_entity_poly.pdbx_seq_one_letter_code
_entity_poly.pdbx_strand_id
1 'polypeptide(L)' 'MENFKAKNQWLGKGNLPKSGNIIFFDWVGDSVSDHVGIVEKVENEVVYTIEGNSGDKIAKLSYEKNSPYIMGYGTPK' A
#
# COMPACT_ATOMS: atom_id res chain seq x y z
N MET A 1 -6.60 -6.14 -6.23
CA MET A 1 -7.22 -6.08 -4.88
C MET A 1 -8.40 -7.04 -4.68
N GLU A 2 -9.15 -7.40 -5.71
CA GLU A 2 -10.40 -8.19 -5.60
C GLU A 2 -10.20 -9.53 -4.87
N ASN A 3 -9.10 -10.24 -5.15
CA ASN A 3 -8.76 -11.47 -4.43
C ASN A 3 -8.61 -11.27 -2.92
N PHE A 4 -7.99 -10.17 -2.48
CA PHE A 4 -7.88 -9.84 -1.05
C PHE A 4 -9.25 -9.49 -0.47
N LYS A 5 -10.08 -8.74 -1.20
CA LYS A 5 -11.46 -8.42 -0.77
C LYS A 5 -12.29 -9.69 -0.60
N ALA A 6 -12.28 -10.58 -1.59
CA ALA A 6 -13.02 -11.86 -1.59
C ALA A 6 -12.59 -12.78 -0.44
N LYS A 7 -11.36 -12.66 0.04
CA LYS A 7 -10.80 -13.46 1.15
C LYS A 7 -10.88 -12.77 2.52
N ASN A 8 -11.55 -11.61 2.64
CA ASN A 8 -11.57 -10.78 3.86
C ASN A 8 -10.15 -10.40 4.36
N GLN A 9 -9.26 -10.12 3.42
CA GLN A 9 -7.85 -9.74 3.65
C GLN A 9 -7.55 -8.31 3.19
N TRP A 10 -8.58 -7.54 2.82
CA TRP A 10 -8.43 -6.17 2.37
C TRP A 10 -8.63 -5.18 3.52
N LEU A 11 -7.71 -4.21 3.60
CA LEU A 11 -7.77 -3.08 4.51
C LEU A 11 -7.83 -1.79 3.68
N GLY A 12 -8.86 -0.95 3.88
CA GLY A 12 -9.02 0.29 3.11
C GLY A 12 -8.04 1.40 3.50
N LYS A 13 -7.86 2.39 2.61
CA LYS A 13 -7.14 3.65 2.89
C LYS A 13 -7.55 4.26 4.24
N GLY A 14 -6.60 4.94 4.90
CA GLY A 14 -6.81 5.65 6.17
C GLY A 14 -6.70 4.76 7.42
N ASN A 15 -6.68 3.44 7.23
CA ASN A 15 -6.33 2.49 8.27
C ASN A 15 -4.81 2.25 8.31
N LEU A 16 -4.33 1.72 9.43
CA LEU A 16 -2.92 1.38 9.60
C LEU A 16 -2.66 -0.09 9.22
N PRO A 17 -1.81 -0.37 8.22
CA PRO A 17 -1.43 -1.73 7.85
C PRO A 17 -0.42 -2.33 8.84
N LYS A 18 -0.05 -3.59 8.61
CA LYS A 18 1.05 -4.27 9.30
C LYS A 18 2.25 -4.47 8.36
N SER A 19 3.44 -4.64 8.95
CA SER A 19 4.62 -5.07 8.21
C SER A 19 4.32 -6.33 7.39
N GLY A 20 4.81 -6.37 6.15
CA GLY A 20 4.56 -7.44 5.19
C GLY A 20 3.21 -7.37 4.46
N ASN A 21 2.32 -6.43 4.80
CA ASN A 21 1.16 -6.15 3.96
C ASN A 21 1.60 -5.58 2.60
N ILE A 22 0.84 -5.90 1.56
CA ILE A 22 1.01 -5.31 0.23
C ILE A 22 0.23 -3.99 0.22
N ILE A 23 0.89 -2.88 -0.10
CA ILE A 23 0.24 -1.59 -0.32
C ILE A 23 -0.07 -1.43 -1.81
N PHE A 24 -1.26 -0.91 -2.12
CA PHE A 24 -1.71 -0.62 -3.48
C PHE A 24 -1.87 0.88 -3.65
N PHE A 25 -1.40 1.39 -4.78
CA PHE A 25 -1.52 2.79 -5.16
C PHE A 25 -2.42 2.97 -6.37
N ASP A 26 -3.11 4.10 -6.38
CA ASP A 26 -3.94 4.62 -7.48
C ASP A 26 -3.61 6.13 -7.59
N TRP A 27 -2.82 6.48 -8.59
CA TRP A 27 -2.28 7.82 -8.80
C TRP A 27 -3.26 8.72 -9.56
N VAL A 28 -4.08 8.12 -10.43
CA VAL A 28 -5.02 8.83 -11.29
C VAL A 28 -6.45 8.85 -10.74
N GLY A 29 -6.75 8.03 -9.73
CA GLY A 29 -8.03 7.97 -9.03
C GLY A 29 -9.12 7.21 -9.78
N ASP A 30 -8.76 6.30 -10.69
CA ASP A 30 -9.71 5.56 -11.53
C ASP A 30 -10.16 4.23 -10.93
N SER A 31 -9.78 3.96 -9.68
CA SER A 31 -10.03 2.71 -8.96
C SER A 31 -9.33 1.49 -9.55
N VAL A 32 -8.33 1.69 -10.42
CA VAL A 32 -7.37 0.68 -10.87
C VAL A 32 -6.05 0.92 -10.16
N SER A 33 -5.31 -0.15 -9.86
CA SER A 33 -4.02 0.01 -9.17
C SER A 33 -2.91 0.23 -10.19
N ASP A 34 -2.18 1.33 -10.02
CA ASP A 34 -1.02 1.70 -10.85
C ASP A 34 0.28 1.05 -10.36
N HIS A 35 0.40 0.91 -9.03
CA HIS A 35 1.63 0.45 -8.39
C HIS A 35 1.37 -0.32 -7.10
N VAL A 36 2.35 -1.13 -6.71
CA VAL A 36 2.34 -1.89 -5.46
C VAL A 36 3.70 -1.86 -4.77
N GLY A 37 3.66 -1.93 -3.44
CA GLY A 37 4.85 -2.06 -2.60
C GLY A 37 4.62 -3.01 -1.44
N ILE A 38 5.63 -3.17 -0.60
CA ILE A 38 5.54 -3.91 0.67
C ILE A 38 5.64 -2.91 1.81
N VAL A 39 4.74 -3.00 2.78
CA VAL A 39 4.82 -2.23 4.03
C VAL A 39 6.00 -2.76 4.85
N GLU A 40 7.01 -1.92 5.08
CA GLU A 40 8.14 -2.21 5.96
C GLU A 40 7.70 -2.04 7.43
N LYS A 41 7.13 -0.88 7.77
CA LYS A 41 6.64 -0.53 9.10
C LYS A 41 5.59 0.59 9.05
N VAL A 42 4.95 0.84 10.18
CA VAL A 42 4.08 2.00 10.41
C VAL A 42 4.56 2.70 11.68
N GLU A 43 4.74 4.01 11.62
CA GLU A 43 5.19 4.84 12.75
C GLU A 43 4.60 6.24 12.64
N ASN A 44 4.00 6.76 13.72
CA ASN A 44 3.38 8.09 13.76
C ASN A 44 2.40 8.36 12.62
N GLU A 45 1.49 7.43 12.33
CA GLU A 45 0.52 7.50 11.22
C GLU A 45 1.15 7.54 9.80
N VAL A 46 2.46 7.35 9.69
CA VAL A 46 3.20 7.25 8.43
C VAL A 46 3.46 5.78 8.11
N VAL A 47 3.16 5.38 6.88
CA VAL A 47 3.43 4.05 6.34
C VAL A 47 4.74 4.10 5.58
N TYR A 48 5.71 3.29 6.00
CA TYR A 48 7.01 3.13 5.35
C TYR A 48 6.98 1.91 4.46
N THR A 49 7.51 2.03 3.25
CA THR A 49 7.39 1.02 2.20
C THR A 49 8.74 0.67 1.60
N ILE A 50 8.82 -0.54 1.05
CA ILE A 50 9.88 -0.97 0.14
C ILE A 50 9.20 -1.21 -1.21
N GLU A 51 9.65 -0.47 -2.22
CA GLU A 51 9.05 -0.42 -3.56
C GLU A 51 10.11 -0.75 -4.61
N GLY A 52 9.71 -1.54 -5.60
CA GLY A 52 10.53 -1.81 -6.79
C GLY A 52 10.16 -0.88 -7.93
N ASN A 53 11.03 -0.76 -8.93
CA ASN A 53 10.82 0.10 -10.09
C ASN A 53 10.57 1.59 -9.73
N SER A 54 11.03 2.04 -8.56
CA SER A 54 10.93 3.44 -8.14
C SER A 54 12.11 4.22 -8.72
N GLY A 55 12.00 4.57 -10.00
CA GLY A 55 13.11 5.11 -10.79
C GLY A 55 14.17 4.04 -11.09
N ASP A 56 13.72 2.91 -11.64
CA ASP A 56 14.55 1.75 -12.05
C ASP A 56 15.40 1.12 -10.93
N LYS A 57 14.96 1.24 -9.68
CA LYS A 57 15.64 0.68 -8.51
C LYS A 57 14.66 0.25 -7.42
N ILE A 58 15.19 -0.43 -6.42
CA ILE A 58 14.52 -0.61 -5.13
C ILE A 58 14.68 0.69 -4.33
N ALA A 59 13.58 1.23 -3.82
CA ALA A 59 13.56 2.41 -2.98
C ALA A 59 12.77 2.17 -1.69
N LYS A 60 13.17 2.86 -0.63
CA LYS A 60 12.35 3.02 0.57
C LYS A 60 11.64 4.35 0.49
N LEU A 61 10.32 4.33 0.66
CA LEU A 61 9.47 5.52 0.61
C LEU A 61 8.57 5.57 1.85
N SER A 62 7.86 6.67 2.01
CA SER A 62 6.95 6.88 3.14
C SER A 62 5.78 7.76 2.76
N TYR A 63 4.60 7.42 3.28
CA TYR A 63 3.35 8.12 2.98
C TYR A 63 2.55 8.29 4.26
N GLU A 64 1.94 9.45 4.44
CA GLU A 64 0.86 9.62 5.41
C GLU A 64 -0.25 8.60 5.13
N LYS A 65 -0.84 7.99 6.17
CA LYS A 65 -1.88 6.95 6.00
C LYS A 65 -3.10 7.38 5.17
N ASN A 66 -3.33 8.70 5.11
CA ASN A 66 -4.43 9.35 4.39
C ASN A 66 -4.00 9.88 3.01
N SER A 67 -2.78 9.58 2.57
CA SER A 67 -2.27 9.98 1.26
C SER A 67 -3.31 9.66 0.17
N PRO A 68 -3.59 10.61 -0.73
CA PRO A 68 -4.61 10.43 -1.76
C PRO A 68 -4.25 9.27 -2.70
N TYR A 69 -2.95 8.98 -2.86
CA TYR A 69 -2.42 7.93 -3.70
C TYR A 69 -2.60 6.52 -3.14
N ILE A 70 -2.87 6.38 -1.84
CA ILE A 70 -3.07 5.08 -1.23
C ILE A 70 -4.48 4.60 -1.58
N MET A 71 -4.55 3.43 -2.22
CA MET A 71 -5.82 2.77 -2.47
C MET A 71 -6.22 1.87 -1.29
N GLY A 72 -5.25 1.19 -0.70
CA GLY A 72 -5.44 0.32 0.46
C GLY A 72 -4.38 -0.78 0.52
N TYR A 73 -4.66 -1.82 1.29
CA TYR A 73 -3.67 -2.84 1.65
C TYR A 73 -4.25 -4.25 1.57
N GLY A 74 -3.44 -5.19 1.10
CA GLY A 74 -3.72 -6.63 1.14
C GLY A 74 -2.89 -7.32 2.20
N THR A 75 -3.51 -8.15 3.04
CA THR A 75 -2.80 -9.03 3.98
C THR A 75 -2.58 -10.40 3.35
N PRO A 76 -1.35 -10.73 2.91
CA PRO A 76 -1.04 -12.09 2.45
C PRO A 76 -1.20 -13.09 3.61
N LYS A 77 -1.70 -14.29 3.31
CA LYS A 77 -1.76 -15.45 4.20
C LYS A 77 -1.15 -16.64 3.51
#